data_AF-A0A4Y7IAX3-F1
#
_entry.id   AF-A0A4Y7IAX3-F1
#
_cell.length_a   1.000
_cell.length_b   1.000
_cell.length_c   1.000
_cell.angle_alpha   90.00
_cell.angle_beta   90.00
_cell.angle_gamma   90.00
#
_symmetry.space_group_name_H-M   'P 1'
#
loop_
_entity.id
_entity.type
_entity.pdbx_description
1 polymer ?
#
loop_
_entity_poly.entity_id
_entity_poly.type
_entity_poly.pdbx_seq_one_letter_code
_entity_poly.pdbx_strand_id
1 'polypeptide(L)'
;FSIVYKPGFIVPVEPQDLCEVDYFLKYLGNEGTMAGKVAKSVVKTAGEYQYPWKEKLAKYGNELAKGVWGYWELGAWKDLSMSARHRARLRKEVLLAGQDWPYDPARKEMRTKRKGHKCDRISAEKRANTAELMKKMPAMLLDYKKRRWEKKLKAEEAKKT
;
A
#
# COMPACT_ATOMS: atom_id res chain seq x y z
N PHE A 1 52.74 3.67 4.43
CA PHE A 1 53.00 4.53 5.59
C PHE A 1 51.87 4.34 6.60
N SER A 2 52.28 4.07 7.83
CA SER A 2 51.55 3.37 8.88
C SER A 2 50.33 4.11 9.43
N ILE A 3 49.26 3.36 9.69
CA ILE A 3 48.13 3.80 10.52
C ILE A 3 48.61 3.75 11.98
N VAL A 4 48.82 4.92 12.58
CA VAL A 4 49.19 5.05 14.00
C VAL A 4 47.90 5.10 14.82
N TYR A 5 47.66 4.04 15.58
CA TYR A 5 46.72 4.04 16.71
C TYR A 5 47.26 4.96 17.81
N LYS A 6 46.40 5.82 18.37
CA LYS A 6 46.70 6.63 19.56
C LYS A 6 45.78 6.18 20.70
N PRO A 7 46.31 5.53 21.76
CA PRO A 7 45.53 5.17 22.93
C PRO A 7 45.66 6.22 24.05
N GLY A 8 44.60 6.35 24.85
CA GLY A 8 44.70 6.81 26.25
C GLY A 8 44.21 8.24 26.52
N PHE A 9 43.06 8.33 27.20
CA PHE A 9 42.93 9.24 28.33
C PHE A 9 41.87 8.71 29.31
N ILE A 10 42.36 8.12 30.40
CA ILE A 10 41.60 7.80 31.61
C ILE A 10 41.94 8.92 32.59
N VAL A 11 40.92 9.62 33.10
CA VAL A 11 41.09 10.53 34.25
C VAL A 11 40.38 9.96 35.48
N PRO A 12 41.00 10.07 36.66
CA PRO A 12 40.58 9.39 37.88
C PRO A 12 39.42 10.11 38.59
N VAL A 13 38.68 9.31 39.35
CA VAL A 13 37.61 9.69 40.28
C VAL A 13 38.21 10.05 41.63
N GLU A 14 37.74 11.12 42.29
CA GLU A 14 37.74 11.25 43.75
C GLU A 14 36.49 11.99 44.27
N PRO A 15 36.07 11.74 45.54
CA PRO A 15 34.66 11.51 45.85
C PRO A 15 34.16 12.28 47.10
N GLN A 16 33.36 13.34 46.94
CA GLN A 16 32.55 14.00 47.99
C GLN A 16 31.40 14.69 47.21
N ASP A 17 30.11 14.42 47.34
CA ASP A 17 29.29 14.40 48.55
C ASP A 17 28.10 13.44 48.42
N LEU A 18 27.82 12.75 49.52
CA LEU A 18 26.61 11.97 49.75
C LEU A 18 25.44 12.93 49.98
N CYS A 19 24.39 12.86 49.14
CA CYS A 19 22.99 13.07 49.51
C CYS A 19 22.10 12.83 48.27
N GLU A 20 21.64 11.59 48.10
CA GLU A 20 20.27 11.23 47.64
C GLU A 20 20.17 9.70 47.56
N VAL A 21 20.35 9.09 48.74
CA VAL A 21 19.64 7.85 49.09
C VAL A 21 18.17 8.17 48.92
N ASP A 22 17.55 7.74 47.80
CA ASP A 22 16.12 7.38 47.70
C ASP A 22 15.62 7.02 46.28
N TYR A 23 16.48 6.99 45.25
CA TYR A 23 16.01 6.65 43.89
C TYR A 23 16.39 5.26 43.35
N PHE A 24 17.28 4.51 44.00
CA PHE A 24 17.75 3.22 43.47
C PHE A 24 17.02 1.99 44.04
N LEU A 25 16.32 2.13 45.17
CA LEU A 25 15.64 1.03 45.88
C LEU A 25 14.15 0.85 45.51
N LYS A 26 13.69 1.51 44.44
CA LYS A 26 12.34 1.31 43.88
C LYS A 26 12.32 0.38 42.65
N TYR A 27 13.49 -0.06 42.18
CA TYR A 27 13.67 -0.86 40.96
C TYR A 27 14.16 -2.30 41.19
N LEU A 28 14.08 -2.82 42.42
CA LEU A 28 14.39 -4.23 42.74
C LEU A 28 13.22 -4.90 43.46
N GLY A 29 12.07 -4.91 42.78
CA GLY A 29 10.83 -5.52 43.28
C GLY A 29 10.18 -6.45 42.24
N ASN A 30 10.85 -7.56 41.90
CA ASN A 30 10.24 -8.86 41.54
C ASN A 30 11.29 -9.81 40.91
N GLU A 31 12.21 -10.34 41.73
CA GLU A 31 13.11 -11.43 41.32
C GLU A 31 12.58 -12.83 41.73
N GLY A 32 11.28 -12.94 41.97
CA GLY A 32 10.59 -14.22 41.95
C GLY A 32 10.02 -14.48 40.56
N THR A 33 10.51 -15.52 39.86
CA THR A 33 9.92 -16.17 38.65
C THR A 33 10.60 -15.97 37.27
N MET A 34 11.80 -15.41 37.15
CA MET A 34 12.51 -15.47 35.86
C MET A 34 13.15 -16.85 35.61
N ALA A 35 13.75 -17.47 36.63
CA ALA A 35 14.36 -18.80 36.51
C ALA A 35 13.34 -19.92 36.19
N GLY A 36 12.12 -19.84 36.74
CA GLY A 36 11.05 -20.82 36.47
C GLY A 36 10.44 -20.71 35.06
N LYS A 37 10.45 -19.52 34.46
CA LYS A 37 10.02 -19.31 33.06
C LYS A 37 11.06 -19.85 32.08
N VAL A 38 12.34 -19.66 32.40
CA VAL A 38 13.45 -20.22 31.60
C VAL A 38 13.44 -21.75 31.67
N ALA A 39 13.28 -22.36 32.84
CA ALA A 39 13.18 -23.82 32.98
C ALA A 39 11.97 -24.42 32.24
N LYS A 40 10.79 -23.79 32.32
CA LYS A 40 9.61 -24.21 31.51
C LYS A 40 9.86 -24.09 30.01
N SER A 41 10.62 -23.08 29.58
CA SER A 41 10.95 -22.89 28.16
C SER A 41 11.88 -23.99 27.64
N VAL A 42 12.85 -24.44 28.44
CA VAL A 42 13.79 -25.50 28.06
C VAL A 42 13.13 -26.89 28.07
N VAL A 43 12.23 -27.18 29.01
CA VAL A 43 11.50 -28.48 29.00
C VAL A 43 10.50 -28.58 27.84
N LYS A 44 9.88 -27.46 27.42
CA LYS A 44 9.13 -27.40 26.15
C LYS A 44 10.01 -27.62 24.91
N THR A 45 11.32 -27.35 24.98
CA THR A 45 12.18 -27.35 23.78
C THR A 45 12.48 -28.72 23.18
N ALA A 46 12.43 -29.81 23.95
CA ALA A 46 12.88 -31.12 23.46
C ALA A 46 11.80 -31.94 22.74
N GLY A 47 10.50 -31.73 23.03
CA GLY A 47 9.41 -32.55 22.47
C GLY A 47 8.37 -31.77 21.64
N GLU A 48 8.13 -30.49 21.94
CA GLU A 48 7.10 -29.68 21.26
C GLU A 48 7.62 -28.93 20.03
N TYR A 49 8.95 -28.93 19.81
CA TYR A 49 9.57 -28.24 18.67
C TYR A 49 9.39 -28.95 17.32
N GLN A 50 8.75 -30.12 17.29
CA GLN A 50 8.57 -30.81 16.02
C GLN A 50 7.63 -30.05 15.07
N TYR A 51 6.59 -29.36 15.58
CA TYR A 51 5.64 -28.61 14.75
C TYR A 51 5.08 -27.35 15.43
N PRO A 52 5.90 -26.28 15.62
CA PRO A 52 5.47 -25.03 16.27
C PRO A 52 4.30 -24.33 15.55
N TRP A 53 4.00 -24.69 14.30
CA TRP A 53 2.87 -24.15 13.55
C TRP A 53 1.52 -24.71 14.01
N LYS A 54 1.45 -25.92 14.61
CA LYS A 54 0.19 -26.52 15.08
C LYS A 54 -0.41 -25.72 16.24
N GLU A 55 0.41 -25.34 17.22
CA GLU A 55 -0.03 -24.50 18.34
C GLU A 55 -0.49 -23.12 17.86
N LYS A 56 0.24 -22.53 16.90
CA LYS A 56 -0.12 -21.22 16.32
C LYS A 56 -1.42 -21.31 15.52
N LEU A 57 -1.65 -22.39 14.77
CA LEU A 57 -2.92 -22.64 14.08
C LEU A 57 -4.07 -22.82 15.08
N ALA A 58 -3.88 -23.57 16.16
CA ALA A 58 -4.90 -23.74 17.18
C ALA A 58 -5.26 -22.40 17.85
N LYS A 59 -4.26 -21.56 18.14
CA LYS A 59 -4.46 -20.24 18.73
C LYS A 59 -5.23 -19.28 17.83
N TYR A 60 -4.93 -19.29 16.53
CA TYR A 60 -5.44 -18.30 15.59
C TYR A 60 -6.47 -18.84 14.59
N GLY A 61 -6.91 -20.10 14.72
CA GLY A 61 -7.82 -20.74 13.75
C GLY A 61 -9.12 -19.97 13.54
N ASN A 62 -9.72 -19.46 14.62
CA ASN A 62 -10.94 -18.65 14.56
C ASN A 62 -10.73 -17.32 13.80
N GLU A 63 -9.54 -16.73 13.92
CA GLU A 63 -9.19 -15.48 13.26
C GLU A 63 -8.82 -15.69 11.79
N LEU A 64 -8.21 -16.83 11.47
CA LEU A 64 -7.93 -17.23 10.10
C LEU A 64 -9.21 -17.49 9.31
N ALA A 65 -10.23 -18.05 9.96
CA ALA A 65 -11.55 -18.28 9.36
C ALA A 65 -12.32 -16.98 9.02
N LYS A 66 -12.04 -15.86 9.68
CA LYS A 66 -12.68 -14.56 9.41
C LYS A 66 -12.26 -13.93 8.07
N GLY A 67 -11.27 -14.50 7.37
CA GLY A 67 -10.77 -14.01 6.08
C GLY A 67 -9.43 -13.28 6.20
N VAL A 68 -8.99 -12.62 5.12
CA VAL A 68 -7.61 -12.06 5.03
C VAL A 68 -7.53 -10.59 5.45
N TRP A 69 -8.57 -9.79 5.21
CA TRP A 69 -8.48 -8.33 5.21
C TRP A 69 -9.18 -7.66 6.38
N GLY A 70 -9.86 -8.41 7.21
CA GLY A 70 -10.80 -7.87 8.17
C GLY A 70 -12.10 -8.65 8.13
N TYR A 71 -12.97 -8.32 9.06
CA TYR A 71 -14.36 -8.74 9.02
C TYR A 71 -15.25 -7.50 9.17
N TRP A 72 -16.43 -7.57 8.56
CA TRP A 72 -17.44 -6.53 8.67
C TRP A 72 -18.34 -6.85 9.86
N GLU A 73 -18.29 -6.04 10.90
CA GLU A 73 -19.16 -6.17 12.06
C GLU A 73 -19.67 -4.78 12.48
N LEU A 74 -20.97 -4.70 12.77
CA LEU A 74 -21.62 -3.50 13.31
C LEU A 74 -21.36 -2.21 12.50
N GLY A 75 -21.32 -2.33 11.17
CA GLY A 75 -21.17 -1.18 10.27
C GLY A 75 -19.73 -0.66 10.13
N ALA A 76 -18.75 -1.36 10.69
CA ALA A 76 -17.34 -1.03 10.55
C ALA A 76 -16.51 -2.24 10.09
N TRP A 77 -15.45 -1.97 9.34
CA TRP A 77 -14.39 -2.95 9.14
C TRP A 77 -13.57 -3.06 10.44
N LYS A 78 -13.47 -4.27 10.98
CA LYS A 78 -12.59 -4.60 12.09
C LYS A 78 -11.34 -5.31 11.57
N ASP A 79 -10.20 -4.91 12.11
CA ASP A 79 -8.92 -5.56 11.84
C ASP A 79 -8.86 -6.94 12.50
N LEU A 80 -8.04 -7.83 11.95
CA LEU A 80 -7.73 -9.09 12.60
C LEU A 80 -6.76 -8.87 13.75
N SER A 81 -6.82 -9.76 14.75
CA SER A 81 -5.82 -9.83 15.82
C SER A 81 -4.40 -10.16 15.32
N MET A 82 -4.29 -10.67 14.09
CA MET A 82 -3.05 -11.06 13.44
C MET A 82 -2.66 -10.11 12.32
N SER A 83 -1.38 -9.74 12.29
CA SER A 83 -0.82 -9.06 11.12
C SER A 83 -0.68 -10.00 9.93
N ALA A 84 -0.82 -9.44 8.71
CA ALA A 84 -0.62 -10.18 7.47
C ALA A 84 0.78 -10.83 7.38
N ARG A 85 1.81 -10.18 7.94
CA ARG A 85 3.17 -10.74 8.02
C ARG A 85 3.22 -12.00 8.86
N HIS A 86 2.58 -11.99 10.03
CA HIS A 86 2.54 -13.17 10.89
C HIS A 86 1.79 -14.31 10.19
N ARG A 87 0.65 -14.03 9.54
CA ARG A 87 -0.09 -15.00 8.74
C ARG A 87 0.78 -15.63 7.64
N ALA A 88 1.50 -14.83 6.87
CA ALA A 88 2.37 -15.34 5.80
C ALA A 88 3.50 -16.23 6.33
N ARG A 89 4.05 -15.91 7.51
CA ARG A 89 5.04 -16.77 8.19
C ARG A 89 4.43 -18.12 8.57
N LEU A 90 3.22 -18.13 9.14
CA LEU A 90 2.50 -19.37 9.45
C LEU A 90 2.21 -20.18 8.20
N ARG A 91 1.68 -19.54 7.16
CA ARG A 91 1.41 -20.18 5.87
C ARG A 91 2.67 -20.84 5.30
N LYS A 92 3.82 -20.16 5.37
CA LYS A 92 5.11 -20.72 4.97
C LYS A 92 5.50 -21.94 5.79
N GLU A 93 5.38 -21.89 7.12
CA GLU A 93 5.69 -23.02 8.01
C GLU A 93 4.81 -24.25 7.71
N VAL A 94 3.51 -24.05 7.48
CA VAL A 94 2.54 -25.10 7.16
C VAL A 94 2.81 -25.73 5.79
N LEU A 95 3.03 -24.92 4.76
CA LEU A 95 3.32 -25.40 3.41
C LEU A 95 4.68 -26.12 3.34
N LEU A 96 5.69 -25.67 4.09
CA LEU A 96 6.98 -26.37 4.19
C LEU A 96 6.85 -27.74 4.86
N ALA A 97 5.88 -27.91 5.76
CA ALA A 97 5.55 -29.20 6.36
C ALA A 97 4.71 -30.11 5.43
N GLY A 98 4.45 -29.68 4.18
CA GLY A 98 3.68 -30.43 3.19
C GLY A 98 2.17 -30.47 3.46
N GLN A 99 1.66 -29.60 4.34
CA GLN A 99 0.24 -29.51 4.67
C GLN A 99 -0.45 -28.46 3.82
N ASP A 100 -1.76 -28.62 3.61
CA ASP A 100 -2.56 -27.68 2.83
C ASP A 100 -3.02 -26.45 3.64
N TRP A 101 -3.28 -25.34 2.96
CA TRP A 101 -3.69 -24.07 3.56
C TRP A 101 -5.09 -23.64 3.08
N PRO A 102 -6.17 -23.98 3.83
CA PRO A 102 -7.55 -23.79 3.37
C PRO A 102 -8.14 -22.40 3.64
N TYR A 103 -7.45 -21.52 4.37
CA TYR A 103 -8.03 -20.28 4.90
C TYR A 103 -8.11 -19.11 3.90
N ASP A 104 -7.33 -19.14 2.83
CA ASP A 104 -7.24 -18.01 1.89
C ASP A 104 -8.03 -18.31 0.61
N PRO A 105 -8.89 -17.38 0.14
CA PRO A 105 -9.64 -17.57 -1.09
C PRO A 105 -8.72 -17.58 -2.31
N ALA A 106 -9.15 -18.29 -3.36
CA ALA A 106 -8.44 -18.32 -4.63
C ALA A 106 -8.31 -16.91 -5.24
N ARG A 107 -7.17 -16.65 -5.90
CA ARG A 107 -6.91 -15.37 -6.56
C ARG A 107 -7.89 -15.17 -7.71
N LYS A 108 -8.60 -14.05 -7.71
CA LYS A 108 -9.49 -13.66 -8.82
C LYS A 108 -8.68 -13.38 -10.10
N GLU A 109 -9.30 -13.65 -11.25
CA GLU A 109 -8.78 -13.32 -12.56
C GLU A 109 -8.50 -11.81 -12.72
N MET A 110 -7.39 -11.49 -13.40
CA MET A 110 -6.99 -10.11 -13.66
C MET A 110 -7.75 -9.52 -14.86
N ARG A 111 -8.08 -8.23 -14.82
CA ARG A 111 -8.69 -7.52 -15.95
C ARG A 111 -7.64 -7.16 -17.00
N THR A 112 -7.80 -7.67 -18.22
CA THR A 112 -6.83 -7.48 -19.33
C THR A 112 -7.22 -6.38 -20.34
N LYS A 113 -8.30 -5.63 -20.10
CA LYS A 113 -8.79 -4.61 -21.04
C LYS A 113 -7.88 -3.38 -21.10
N ARG A 114 -7.39 -3.02 -22.30
CA ARG A 114 -6.64 -1.78 -22.56
C ARG A 114 -7.59 -0.59 -22.78
N LYS A 115 -7.24 0.59 -22.28
CA LYS A 115 -8.04 1.82 -22.39
C LYS A 115 -7.97 2.47 -23.78
N GLY A 116 -6.80 2.39 -24.43
CA GLY A 116 -6.48 3.15 -25.64
C GLY A 116 -6.22 4.64 -25.36
N HIS A 117 -5.47 5.32 -26.24
CA HIS A 117 -5.28 6.76 -26.15
C HIS A 117 -6.52 7.51 -26.67
N LYS A 118 -6.86 8.63 -26.02
CA LYS A 118 -8.01 9.46 -26.41
C LYS A 118 -7.87 9.98 -27.85
N CYS A 119 -6.66 10.37 -28.24
CA CYS A 119 -6.37 10.92 -29.57
C CYS A 119 -6.73 9.90 -30.67
N ASP A 120 -6.24 8.68 -30.54
CA ASP A 120 -6.42 7.62 -31.54
C ASP A 120 -7.89 7.25 -31.70
N ARG A 121 -8.62 7.16 -30.59
CA ARG A 121 -10.06 6.87 -30.58
C ARG A 121 -10.88 7.91 -31.36
N ILE A 122 -10.53 9.19 -31.25
CA ILE A 122 -11.27 10.30 -31.89
C ILE A 122 -10.71 10.59 -33.30
N SER A 123 -9.56 10.02 -33.66
CA SER A 123 -8.88 10.36 -34.91
C SER A 123 -9.71 10.00 -36.15
N ALA A 124 -10.41 8.86 -36.14
CA ALA A 124 -11.28 8.43 -37.24
C ALA A 124 -12.47 9.39 -37.42
N GLU A 125 -13.13 9.75 -36.31
CA GLU A 125 -14.25 10.69 -36.29
C GLU A 125 -13.84 12.06 -36.84
N LYS A 126 -12.67 12.57 -36.43
CA LYS A 126 -12.12 13.84 -36.94
C LYS A 126 -11.89 13.81 -38.44
N ARG A 127 -11.29 12.73 -38.98
CA ARG A 127 -11.04 12.59 -40.43
C ARG A 127 -12.35 12.55 -41.22
N ALA A 128 -13.37 11.86 -40.73
CA ALA A 128 -14.70 11.82 -41.36
C ALA A 128 -15.37 13.20 -41.37
N ASN A 129 -15.36 13.90 -40.24
CA ASN A 129 -15.91 15.25 -40.13
C ASN A 129 -15.20 16.24 -41.08
N THR A 130 -13.87 16.18 -41.17
CA THR A 130 -13.12 16.97 -42.14
C THR A 130 -13.60 16.73 -43.58
N ALA A 131 -13.83 15.48 -43.98
CA ALA A 131 -14.35 15.17 -45.32
C ALA A 131 -15.76 15.72 -45.55
N GLU A 132 -16.64 15.66 -44.55
CA GLU A 132 -17.98 16.25 -44.64
C GLU A 132 -17.95 17.79 -44.75
N LEU A 133 -17.08 18.46 -44.00
CA LEU A 133 -16.89 19.90 -44.09
C LEU A 133 -16.35 20.32 -45.46
N MET A 134 -15.43 19.53 -46.03
CA MET A 134 -14.91 19.80 -47.37
C MET A 134 -15.99 19.70 -48.45
N LYS A 135 -16.93 18.76 -48.32
CA LYS A 135 -18.10 18.67 -49.24
C LYS A 135 -18.99 19.92 -49.16
N LYS A 136 -19.13 20.52 -47.98
CA LYS A 136 -19.95 21.73 -47.75
C LYS A 136 -19.22 23.02 -48.12
N MET A 137 -17.91 22.97 -48.36
CA MET A 137 -17.07 24.13 -48.63
C MET A 137 -17.56 24.98 -49.82
N PRO A 138 -17.94 24.41 -50.98
CA PRO A 138 -18.35 25.21 -52.14
C PRO A 138 -19.60 26.04 -51.85
N ALA A 139 -20.59 25.44 -51.17
CA ALA A 139 -21.80 26.14 -50.77
C ALA A 139 -21.49 27.29 -49.80
N MET A 140 -20.65 27.04 -48.78
CA MET A 140 -20.24 28.09 -47.82
C MET A 140 -19.51 29.25 -48.50
N LEU A 141 -18.71 28.99 -49.53
CA LEU A 141 -18.02 30.04 -50.29
C LEU A 141 -19.00 30.90 -51.08
N LEU A 142 -20.01 30.31 -51.72
CA LEU A 142 -21.05 31.04 -52.43
C LEU A 142 -21.86 31.92 -51.47
N ASP A 143 -22.24 31.37 -50.32
CA ASP A 143 -22.97 32.12 -49.29
C ASP A 143 -22.15 33.29 -48.73
N TYR A 144 -20.84 33.10 -48.53
CA TYR A 144 -19.95 34.19 -48.11
C TYR A 144 -19.85 35.29 -49.17
N LYS A 145 -19.66 34.92 -50.44
CA LYS A 145 -19.60 35.86 -51.56
C LYS A 145 -20.90 36.65 -51.68
N LYS A 146 -22.05 35.99 -51.60
CA LYS A 146 -23.38 36.61 -51.62
C LYS A 146 -23.54 37.64 -50.49
N ARG A 147 -23.24 37.26 -49.24
CA ARG A 147 -23.30 38.19 -48.09
C ARG A 147 -22.39 39.42 -48.26
N ARG A 148 -21.18 39.23 -48.78
CA ARG A 148 -20.25 40.35 -49.06
C ARG A 148 -20.78 41.28 -50.14
N TRP A 149 -21.36 40.72 -51.20
CA TRP A 149 -21.97 41.49 -52.28
C TRP A 149 -23.18 42.29 -51.82
N GLU A 150 -24.12 41.66 -51.12
CA GLU A 150 -25.30 42.33 -50.56
C GLU A 150 -24.92 43.48 -49.61
N LYS A 151 -23.90 43.27 -48.77
CA LYS A 151 -23.38 44.33 -47.88
C LYS A 151 -22.79 45.50 -48.68
N LYS A 152 -22.10 45.22 -49.79
CA LYS A 152 -21.53 46.25 -50.66
C LYS A 152 -22.65 47.05 -51.35
N LEU A 153 -23.65 46.37 -51.92
CA LEU A 153 -24.80 47.02 -52.57
C LEU A 153 -25.53 47.97 -51.62
N LYS A 154 -25.88 47.49 -50.41
CA LYS A 154 -26.51 48.33 -49.38
C LYS A 154 -25.67 49.56 -49.00
N ALA A 155 -24.34 49.41 -48.94
CA ALA A 155 -23.44 50.52 -48.64
C ALA A 155 -23.33 51.54 -49.78
N GLU A 156 -23.47 51.10 -51.04
CA GLU A 156 -23.52 52.01 -52.20
C GLU A 156 -24.88 52.71 -52.32
N GLU A 157 -25.99 52.03 -52.03
CA GLU A 157 -27.33 52.62 -51.94
C GLU A 157 -27.40 53.70 -50.86
N ALA A 158 -26.85 53.42 -49.67
CA ALA A 158 -26.79 54.38 -48.56
C ALA A 158 -25.89 55.59 -48.83
N LYS A 159 -25.01 55.55 -49.84
CA LYS A 159 -24.20 56.70 -50.27
C LYS A 159 -24.86 57.54 -51.37
N LYS A 160 -25.84 56.97 -52.08
CA LYS A 160 -26.58 57.64 -53.16
C LYS A 160 -27.86 58.33 -52.66
N THR A 161 -28.31 57.98 -51.46
CA THR A 161 -29.43 58.61 -50.74
C THR A 161 -28.86 59.65 -49.79
#